data_AF-A0A0D0D171-F1
#
_entry.id   AF-A0A0D0D171-F1
#
_cell.length_a   1.000
_cell.length_b   1.000
_cell.length_c   1.000
_cell.angle_alpha   90.00
_cell.angle_beta   90.00
_cell.angle_gamma   90.00
#
_symmetry.space_group_name_H-M   'P 1'
#
loop_
_entity.id
_entity.type
_entity.pdbx_description
1 polymer ?
#
loop_
_entity_poly.entity_id
_entity_poly.type
_entity_poly.pdbx_seq_one_letter_code
_entity_poly.pdbx_strand_id
1 'polypeptide(L)'
;MNDMAGTGTRKTMPFVMPLLIHPKKHIIIISPLYALESDQAKMFQDMGLTAVALNGKTYNVKLQKELNQQKHRVILTSPEMCLQCPGFCELFSSPKLSGHVAAIVIDEAHCITQWGAKF
;
A
#
# COMPACT_ATOMS: atom_id res chain seq x y z
N MET A 1 -5.83 -3.85 -27.38
CA MET A 1 -6.84 -3.92 -26.30
C MET A 1 -6.18 -3.29 -25.10
N ASN A 2 -6.64 -2.09 -24.77
CA ASN A 2 -5.81 -0.98 -24.28
C ASN A 2 -5.48 -1.07 -22.78
N ASP A 3 -4.20 -0.90 -22.45
CA ASP A 3 -3.74 -0.42 -21.15
C ASP A 3 -4.45 0.90 -20.82
N MET A 4 -5.34 0.90 -19.82
CA MET A 4 -6.18 2.05 -19.48
C MET A 4 -5.46 3.21 -18.75
N ALA A 5 -4.13 3.15 -18.61
CA ALA A 5 -3.29 4.34 -18.53
C ALA A 5 -1.83 3.93 -18.68
N GLY A 6 -1.05 4.73 -19.41
CA GLY A 6 0.40 4.53 -19.53
C GLY A 6 1.09 4.63 -18.17
N THR A 7 2.08 3.77 -17.96
CA THR A 7 3.01 3.80 -16.83
C THR A 7 3.79 5.11 -16.84
N GLY A 8 3.47 6.00 -15.91
CA GLY A 8 4.16 7.28 -15.76
C GLY A 8 3.31 8.30 -15.02
N THR A 9 3.54 8.42 -13.71
CA THR A 9 3.18 9.53 -12.78
C THR A 9 1.69 9.92 -12.66
N ARG A 10 0.84 9.70 -13.68
CA ARG A 10 -0.54 10.18 -13.77
C ARG A 10 -1.55 9.26 -13.08
N LYS A 11 -1.25 7.95 -12.94
CA LYS A 11 -2.10 7.01 -12.17
C LYS A 11 -1.94 7.15 -10.64
N THR A 12 -0.82 7.69 -10.19
CA THR A 12 -0.48 7.76 -8.75
C THR A 12 -1.25 8.87 -8.01
N MET A 13 -1.57 9.97 -8.70
CA MET A 13 -2.23 11.13 -8.08
C MET A 13 -3.62 10.80 -7.46
N PRO A 14 -4.50 10.01 -8.10
CA PRO A 14 -5.73 9.53 -7.46
C PRO A 14 -5.51 8.78 -6.16
N PHE A 15 -4.41 8.03 -6.01
CA PHE A 15 -4.16 7.22 -4.81
C PHE A 15 -3.89 8.07 -3.57
N VAL A 16 -3.37 9.29 -3.73
CA VAL A 16 -3.04 10.18 -2.61
C VAL A 16 -4.09 11.24 -2.36
N MET A 17 -5.04 11.45 -3.27
CA MET A 17 -6.13 12.41 -3.05
C MET A 17 -6.88 12.23 -1.72
N PRO A 18 -7.19 11.01 -1.26
CA PRO A 18 -7.87 10.84 0.04
C PRO A 18 -7.02 11.30 1.23
N LEU A 19 -5.67 11.35 1.10
CA LEU A 19 -4.78 11.90 2.13
C LEU A 19 -4.90 13.42 2.24
N LEU A 20 -5.31 14.13 1.18
CA LEU A 20 -5.54 15.58 1.26
C LEU A 20 -6.78 15.90 2.11
N ILE A 21 -7.78 15.03 2.09
CA ILE A 21 -9.04 15.18 2.84
C ILE A 21 -8.87 14.69 4.29
N HIS A 22 -8.02 13.69 4.51
CA HIS A 22 -7.81 13.07 5.82
C HIS A 22 -6.33 13.14 6.25
N PRO A 23 -5.89 14.26 6.85
CA PRO A 23 -4.48 14.50 7.19
C PRO A 23 -3.88 13.50 8.18
N LYS A 24 -4.72 12.89 9.03
CA LYS A 24 -4.32 11.93 10.08
C LYS A 24 -4.53 10.46 9.70
N LYS A 25 -4.98 10.17 8.48
CA LYS A 25 -5.28 8.80 8.04
C LYS A 25 -4.20 8.25 7.12
N HIS A 26 -4.19 6.93 7.00
CA HIS A 26 -3.31 6.13 6.16
C HIS A 26 -4.04 5.66 4.91
N ILE A 27 -3.30 5.49 3.82
CA ILE A 27 -3.74 4.73 2.66
C ILE A 27 -2.85 3.51 2.51
N ILE A 28 -3.48 2.37 2.27
CA ILE A 28 -2.81 1.12 2.00
C ILE A 28 -2.86 0.89 0.49
N ILE A 29 -1.71 0.68 -0.13
CA ILE A 29 -1.60 0.39 -1.56
C ILE A 29 -1.09 -1.05 -1.70
N ILE A 30 -1.89 -1.91 -2.32
CA ILE A 30 -1.53 -3.28 -2.63
C ILE A 30 -1.12 -3.33 -4.11
N SER A 31 0.15 -3.60 -4.40
CA SER A 31 0.68 -3.65 -5.78
C SER A 31 1.36 -5.00 -6.06
N PRO A 32 1.12 -5.64 -7.23
CA PRO A 32 1.72 -6.92 -7.58
C PRO A 32 3.21 -6.83 -7.98
N LEU A 33 3.75 -5.63 -8.20
CA LEU A 33 5.12 -5.43 -8.67
C LEU A 33 6.08 -5.22 -7.49
N TYR A 34 6.51 -6.34 -6.89
CA TYR A 34 7.52 -6.38 -5.80
C TYR A 34 8.80 -5.57 -6.10
N ALA A 35 9.18 -5.44 -7.37
CA ALA A 35 10.37 -4.70 -7.79
C ALA A 35 10.24 -3.16 -7.65
N LEU A 36 9.03 -2.62 -7.47
CA LEU A 36 8.77 -1.18 -7.52
C LEU A 36 8.22 -0.58 -6.23
N GLU A 37 7.95 -1.36 -5.18
CA GLU A 37 7.41 -0.82 -3.92
C GLU A 37 8.32 0.24 -3.29
N SER A 38 9.64 0.01 -3.36
CA SER A 38 10.63 0.96 -2.83
C SER A 38 10.71 2.24 -3.68
N ASP A 39 10.58 2.12 -5.00
CA ASP A 39 10.55 3.26 -5.91
C ASP A 39 9.26 4.06 -5.77
N GLN A 40 8.13 3.39 -5.59
CA GLN A 40 6.85 4.04 -5.30
C GLN A 40 6.87 4.71 -3.91
N ALA A 41 7.43 4.06 -2.88
CA ALA A 41 7.62 4.68 -1.58
C ALA A 41 8.48 5.96 -1.68
N LYS A 42 9.59 5.90 -2.43
CA LYS A 42 10.45 7.06 -2.67
C LYS A 42 9.70 8.17 -3.41
N MET A 43 8.93 7.85 -4.44
CA MET A 43 8.10 8.82 -5.15
C MET A 43 7.11 9.53 -4.21
N PHE A 44 6.46 8.80 -3.28
CA PHE A 44 5.59 9.42 -2.29
C PHE A 44 6.34 10.29 -1.27
N GLN A 45 7.55 9.88 -0.88
CA GLN A 45 8.43 10.68 -0.04
C GLN A 45 8.85 11.98 -0.74
N ASP A 46 9.18 11.92 -2.03
CA ASP A 46 9.49 13.09 -2.86
C ASP A 46 8.29 14.04 -3.00
N MET A 47 7.07 13.53 -2.88
CA MET A 47 5.82 14.32 -2.78
C MET A 47 5.54 14.87 -1.37
N GLY A 48 6.42 14.65 -0.40
CA GLY A 48 6.29 15.12 0.98
C GLY A 48 5.41 14.24 1.88
N LEU A 49 5.08 13.01 1.45
CA LEU A 49 4.32 12.07 2.26
C LEU A 49 5.25 11.08 2.99
N THR A 50 4.93 10.73 4.24
CA THR A 50 5.61 9.61 4.87
C THR A 50 5.11 8.30 4.27
N ALA A 51 6.00 7.57 3.61
CA ALA A 51 5.65 6.35 2.90
C ALA A 51 6.63 5.21 3.25
N VAL A 52 6.11 3.99 3.32
CA VAL A 52 6.91 2.80 3.59
C VAL A 52 6.45 1.61 2.75
N ALA A 53 7.41 0.84 2.24
CA ALA A 53 7.16 -0.46 1.63
C ALA A 53 7.20 -1.55 2.72
N LEU A 54 6.18 -2.39 2.77
CA LEU A 54 6.01 -3.51 3.69
C LEU A 54 6.20 -4.81 2.90
N ASN A 55 7.39 -5.37 2.98
CA ASN A 55 7.75 -6.63 2.34
C ASN A 55 8.66 -7.47 3.25
N GLY A 56 9.02 -8.68 2.80
CA GLY A 56 9.83 -9.61 3.59
C GLY A 56 11.19 -9.06 4.06
N LYS A 57 11.71 -7.98 3.45
CA LYS A 57 12.96 -7.32 3.88
C LYS A 57 12.73 -6.22 4.90
N THR A 58 11.62 -5.49 4.80
CA THR A 58 11.33 -4.32 5.66
C THR A 58 10.45 -4.66 6.86
N TYR A 59 9.67 -5.74 6.77
CA TYR A 59 8.77 -6.17 7.84
C TYR A 59 9.55 -6.72 9.03
N ASN A 60 9.60 -5.94 10.10
CA ASN A 60 10.24 -6.29 11.36
C ASN A 60 9.53 -5.61 12.55
N VAL A 61 9.95 -5.92 13.77
CA VAL A 61 9.37 -5.39 15.01
C VAL A 61 9.40 -3.85 15.05
N LYS A 62 10.45 -3.23 14.49
CA LYS A 62 10.56 -1.77 14.43
C LYS A 62 9.46 -1.19 13.53
N LEU A 63 9.29 -1.71 12.32
CA LEU A 63 8.25 -1.25 11.40
C LEU A 63 6.84 -1.46 11.98
N GLN A 64 6.57 -2.60 12.61
CA GLN A 64 5.29 -2.85 13.29
C GLN A 64 5.00 -1.79 14.37
N LYS A 65 6.02 -1.37 15.13
CA LYS A 65 5.88 -0.29 16.12
C LYS A 65 5.60 1.06 15.46
N GLU A 66 6.29 1.37 14.35
CA GLU A 66 6.07 2.62 13.60
C GLU A 66 4.67 2.70 12.99
N LEU A 67 4.16 1.59 12.47
CA LEU A 67 2.79 1.47 11.95
C LEU A 67 1.77 1.69 13.07
N ASN A 68 1.96 1.07 14.24
CA ASN A 68 1.12 1.31 15.42
C ASN A 68 1.20 2.74 15.96
N GLN A 69 2.26 3.47 15.66
CA GLN A 69 2.46 4.87 16.01
C GLN A 69 1.97 5.84 14.91
N GLN A 70 1.35 5.32 13.84
CA GLN A 70 0.78 6.11 12.76
C GLN A 70 1.81 7.02 12.06
N LYS A 71 3.07 6.56 11.95
CA LYS A 71 4.17 7.37 11.38
C LYS A 71 4.13 7.48 9.84
N HIS A 72 3.48 6.53 9.18
CA HIS A 72 3.53 6.38 7.72
C HIS A 72 2.15 6.60 7.11
N ARG A 73 1.96 7.66 6.32
CA ARG A 73 0.69 7.98 5.66
C ARG A 73 0.38 7.08 4.47
N VAL A 74 1.41 6.58 3.79
CA VAL A 74 1.28 5.61 2.70
C VAL A 74 1.97 4.31 3.11
N ILE A 75 1.23 3.21 3.08
CA ILE A 75 1.76 1.87 3.32
C ILE A 75 1.61 1.07 2.04
N LEU A 76 2.73 0.72 1.42
CA LEU A 76 2.76 -0.12 0.22
C LEU A 76 3.03 -1.56 0.63
N THR A 77 2.34 -2.51 0.01
CA THR A 77 2.50 -3.95 0.27
C THR A 77 2.19 -4.74 -1.00
N SER A 78 2.60 -6.01 -1.02
CA SER A 78 2.22 -6.94 -2.07
C SER A 78 1.06 -7.86 -1.64
N PRO A 79 0.32 -8.46 -2.58
CA PRO A 79 -0.67 -9.50 -2.28
C PRO A 79 -0.06 -10.69 -1.52
N GLU A 80 1.17 -11.10 -1.86
CA GLU A 80 1.88 -12.18 -1.20
C GLU A 80 2.15 -11.86 0.27
N MET A 81 2.51 -10.62 0.59
CA MET A 81 2.66 -10.19 1.98
C MET A 81 1.34 -10.26 2.74
N CYS A 82 0.22 -9.86 2.12
CA CYS A 82 -1.09 -9.99 2.74
C CYS A 82 -1.47 -11.44 3.06
N LEU A 83 -1.04 -12.40 2.22
CA LEU A 83 -1.43 -13.81 2.34
C LEU A 83 -0.44 -14.66 3.14
N GLN A 84 0.86 -14.40 3.02
CA GLN A 84 1.92 -15.26 3.53
C GLN A 84 2.56 -14.73 4.81
N CYS A 85 2.44 -13.42 5.10
CA CYS A 85 3.10 -12.85 6.27
C CYS A 85 2.26 -13.09 7.55
N PRO A 86 2.78 -13.86 8.52
CA PRO A 86 2.09 -14.08 9.78
C PRO A 86 1.90 -12.76 10.53
N GLY A 87 0.71 -12.55 11.10
CA GLY A 87 0.36 -11.35 11.85
C GLY A 87 0.10 -10.09 11.00
N PHE A 88 0.24 -10.14 9.66
CA PHE A 88 -0.12 -9.02 8.79
C PHE A 88 -1.60 -8.66 8.94
N CYS A 89 -2.48 -9.65 8.77
CA CYS A 89 -3.92 -9.45 8.92
C CYS A 89 -4.30 -8.96 10.33
N GLU A 90 -3.61 -9.44 11.37
CA GLU A 90 -3.84 -9.00 12.75
C GLU A 90 -3.44 -7.54 12.96
N LEU A 91 -2.28 -7.13 12.42
CA LEU A 91 -1.82 -5.75 12.46
C LEU A 91 -2.83 -4.80 11.79
N PHE A 92 -3.28 -5.16 10.58
CA PHE A 92 -4.25 -4.36 9.82
C PHE A 92 -5.67 -4.43 10.36
N SER A 93 -6.05 -5.51 11.03
CA SER A 93 -7.36 -5.62 11.72
C SER A 93 -7.35 -4.95 13.10
N SER A 94 -6.18 -4.64 13.65
CA SER A 94 -6.09 -3.99 14.95
C SER A 94 -6.86 -2.67 14.98
N PRO A 95 -7.67 -2.37 16.01
CA PRO A 95 -8.44 -1.13 16.08
C PRO A 95 -7.57 0.14 15.98
N LYS A 96 -6.31 0.03 16.41
CA LYS A 96 -5.33 1.12 16.33
C LYS A 96 -5.01 1.49 14.89
N LEU A 97 -4.80 0.52 14.01
CA LEU A 97 -4.46 0.77 12.62
C LEU A 97 -5.71 0.91 11.75
N SER A 98 -6.68 -0.01 11.88
CA SER A 98 -7.90 -0.02 11.05
C SER A 98 -8.74 1.25 11.21
N GLY A 99 -8.83 1.80 12.42
CA GLY A 99 -9.54 3.06 12.69
C GLY A 99 -8.91 4.29 12.01
N HIS A 100 -7.66 4.18 11.55
CA HIS A 100 -6.92 5.25 10.88
C HIS A 100 -6.74 5.00 9.37
N VAL A 101 -7.32 3.94 8.80
CA VAL A 101 -7.28 3.72 7.34
C VAL A 101 -8.35 4.57 6.66
N ALA A 102 -7.94 5.38 5.67
CA ALA A 102 -8.85 6.13 4.80
C ALA A 102 -9.30 5.32 3.59
N ALA A 103 -8.38 4.55 3.00
CA ALA A 103 -8.63 3.77 1.81
C ALA A 103 -7.64 2.60 1.68
N ILE A 104 -8.11 1.56 0.98
CA ILE A 104 -7.26 0.49 0.43
C ILE A 104 -7.33 0.62 -1.08
N VAL A 105 -6.18 0.74 -1.71
CA VAL A 105 -6.00 0.86 -3.16
C VAL A 105 -5.37 -0.42 -3.65
N ILE A 106 -5.93 -0.99 -4.71
CA ILE A 106 -5.37 -2.16 -5.40
C ILE A 106 -4.82 -1.65 -6.72
N ASP A 107 -3.49 -1.61 -6.83
CA ASP A 107 -2.79 -1.19 -8.04
C ASP A 107 -2.72 -2.36 -9.04
N GLU A 108 -2.76 -2.02 -10.33
CA GLU A 108 -2.74 -3.00 -11.44
C GLU A 108 -3.78 -4.13 -11.23
N ALA A 109 -4.99 -3.77 -10.77
CA ALA A 109 -6.08 -4.71 -10.48
C ALA A 109 -6.46 -5.60 -11.69
N HIS A 110 -6.05 -5.24 -12.90
CA HIS A 110 -6.20 -6.12 -14.06
C HIS A 110 -5.35 -7.40 -13.95
N CYS A 111 -4.26 -7.40 -13.16
CA CYS A 111 -3.49 -8.61 -12.82
C CYS A 111 -4.34 -9.64 -12.03
N ILE A 112 -5.42 -9.19 -11.38
CA ILE A 112 -6.37 -10.06 -10.65
C ILE A 112 -7.20 -10.91 -11.62
N THR A 113 -7.29 -10.56 -12.90
CA THR A 113 -8.02 -11.39 -13.90
C THR A 113 -7.38 -12.76 -14.15
N GLN A 114 -6.10 -12.96 -13.81
CA GLN A 114 -5.50 -14.31 -13.81
C GLN A 114 -6.00 -15.20 -12.67
N TRP A 115 -6.69 -14.66 -11.65
CA TRP A 115 -7.29 -15.46 -10.56
C TRP A 115 -8.74 -15.87 -10.85
N GLY A 116 -9.41 -15.23 -11.82
CA GLY A 116 -10.81 -15.50 -12.17
C GLY A 116 -11.03 -16.69 -13.10
N ALA A 117 -9.97 -17.26 -13.70
CA ALA A 117 -10.09 -18.42 -14.57
C ALA A 117 -10.14 -19.77 -13.81
N LYS A 118 -10.13 -19.74 -12.48
CA LYS A 118 -10.29 -20.92 -11.59
C LYS A 118 -11.21 -20.61 -10.40
N PHE A 119 -12.40 -20.08 -10.67
CA PHE A 119 -13.55 -20.23 -9.78
C PHE A 119 -14.48 -21.30 -10.32
#